data_AF-A0A5C4QXQ9-F1
#
_entry.id   AF-A0A5C4QXQ9-F1
#
_cell.length_a   1.000
_cell.length_b   1.000
_cell.length_c   1.000
_cell.angle_alpha   90.00
_cell.angle_beta   90.00
_cell.angle_gamma   90.00
#
_symmetry.space_group_name_H-M   'P 1'
#
loop_
_entity.id
_entity.type
_entity.pdbx_description
1 polymer ?
#
loop_
_entity_poly.entity_id
_entity_poly.type
_entity_poly.pdbx_seq_one_letter_code
_entity_poly.pdbx_strand_id
1 'polypeptide(L)'
;MTLLVHTRAELAEARAGLKGTVGVVMTMGALHSGHETLLRAAREQADHVLVTIFVNPLQFGPNEDFDRYPRTLDTDLEVCRRAGADVVFAPSVADMYPDGQPRVRLDPGPLGVELEGASRPGFFHGVLTVVLKLLQLTRPDLTFFGEKDYQQLTLVRRMVRDLDVPVEVVGVPTVREPDGLALSSRNRYLSESERAAALSLSAALRAGARAADDGRDAGAVLTA
;
A
#
# COMPACT_ATOMS: atom_id res chain seq x y z
N MET A 1 7.54 21.39 8.40
CA MET A 1 7.13 21.69 7.01
C MET A 1 7.43 20.45 6.20
N THR A 2 6.44 19.90 5.48
CA THR A 2 6.65 18.72 4.63
C THR A 2 7.33 19.14 3.32
N LEU A 3 8.48 18.54 3.01
CA LEU A 3 9.21 18.75 1.76
C LEU A 3 8.61 17.87 0.66
N LEU A 4 8.23 18.46 -0.48
CA LEU A 4 7.82 17.73 -1.67
C LEU A 4 9.00 17.60 -2.64
N VAL A 5 9.26 16.39 -3.11
CA VAL A 5 10.30 16.07 -4.11
C VAL A 5 9.70 15.21 -5.23
N HIS A 6 10.19 15.40 -6.45
CA HIS A 6 9.67 14.74 -7.65
C HIS A 6 10.72 13.84 -8.32
N THR A 7 12.00 14.20 -8.23
CA THR A 7 13.07 13.45 -8.90
C THR A 7 13.80 12.51 -7.93
N ARG A 8 14.47 11.50 -8.49
CA ARG A 8 15.34 10.61 -7.71
C ARG A 8 16.53 11.36 -7.08
N ALA A 9 17.00 12.42 -7.72
CA ALA A 9 18.10 13.24 -7.21
C ALA A 9 17.66 14.06 -5.99
N GLU A 10 16.52 14.74 -6.08
CA GLU A 10 15.92 15.48 -4.96
C GLU A 10 15.59 14.56 -3.78
N LEU A 11 15.06 13.36 -4.06
CA LEU A 11 14.82 12.35 -3.01
C LEU A 11 16.13 11.92 -2.33
N ALA A 12 17.19 11.68 -3.10
CA ALA A 12 18.48 11.27 -2.54
C ALA A 12 19.07 12.36 -1.63
N GLU A 13 18.96 13.63 -2.04
CA GLU A 13 19.38 14.78 -1.25
C GLU A 13 18.55 14.91 0.04
N ALA A 14 17.23 14.89 -0.08
CA ALA A 14 16.32 14.94 1.07
C ALA A 14 16.61 13.80 2.07
N ARG A 15 16.76 12.57 1.56
CA ARG A 15 17.06 11.39 2.40
C ARG A 15 18.42 11.49 3.10
N ALA A 16 19.44 12.06 2.47
CA ALA A 16 20.77 12.23 3.07
C ALA A 16 20.76 13.24 4.25
N GLY A 17 19.83 14.19 4.21
CA GLY A 17 19.58 15.16 5.29
C GLY A 17 18.90 14.56 6.52
N LEU A 18 18.15 13.46 6.38
CA LEU A 18 17.45 12.80 7.49
C LEU A 18 18.43 11.99 8.36
N LYS A 19 18.40 12.20 9.68
CA LYS A 19 19.24 11.51 10.67
C LYS A 19 18.34 10.72 11.63
N GLY A 20 18.80 9.54 12.07
CA GLY A 20 17.97 8.64 12.86
C GLY A 20 17.09 7.74 12.00
N THR A 21 16.06 7.16 12.61
CA THR A 21 15.20 6.15 12.01
C THR A 21 14.23 6.77 11.00
N VAL A 22 14.15 6.19 9.80
CA VAL A 22 13.23 6.62 8.74
C VAL A 22 12.16 5.57 8.50
N GLY A 23 10.91 5.93 8.72
CA GLY A 23 9.74 5.14 8.34
C GLY A 23 9.23 5.57 6.96
N VAL A 24 8.91 4.62 6.08
CA VAL A 24 8.27 4.91 4.79
C VAL A 24 6.85 4.36 4.70
N VAL A 25 5.94 5.16 4.16
CA VAL A 25 4.59 4.75 3.77
C VAL A 25 4.45 4.87 2.26
N MET A 26 4.32 3.75 1.57
CA MET A 26 4.21 3.71 0.10
C MET A 26 2.76 3.70 -0.33
N THR A 27 2.34 4.69 -1.12
CA THR A 27 0.95 4.86 -1.55
C THR A 27 0.85 5.16 -3.04
N MET A 28 -0.35 5.00 -3.59
CA MET A 28 -0.70 5.47 -4.93
C MET A 28 -1.42 6.84 -4.92
N GLY A 29 -1.45 7.54 -3.78
CA GLY A 29 -2.24 8.77 -3.60
C GLY A 29 -3.72 8.52 -3.34
N ALA A 30 -4.53 9.58 -3.44
CA ALA A 30 -5.93 9.61 -3.02
C ALA A 30 -6.10 9.18 -1.57
N LEU A 31 -5.35 9.86 -0.69
CA LEU A 31 -5.20 9.50 0.70
C LEU A 31 -6.52 9.64 1.47
N HIS A 32 -6.69 8.78 2.46
CA HIS A 32 -7.88 8.70 3.32
C HIS A 32 -7.44 8.33 4.74
N SER A 33 -8.37 8.25 5.70
CA SER A 33 -8.03 7.99 7.11
C SER A 33 -7.30 6.65 7.36
N GLY A 34 -7.52 5.65 6.50
CA GLY A 34 -6.68 4.44 6.46
C GLY A 34 -5.18 4.75 6.22
N HIS A 35 -4.86 5.60 5.24
CA HIS A 35 -3.49 6.06 5.00
C HIS A 35 -2.97 6.95 6.14
N GLU A 36 -3.82 7.83 6.68
CA GLU A 36 -3.45 8.65 7.84
C GLU A 36 -3.06 7.80 9.05
N THR A 37 -3.68 6.63 9.23
CA THR A 37 -3.32 5.67 10.29
C THR A 37 -1.94 5.05 10.05
N LEU A 38 -1.58 4.73 8.79
CA LEU A 38 -0.22 4.29 8.45
C LEU A 38 0.81 5.37 8.78
N LEU A 39 0.52 6.64 8.44
CA LEU A 39 1.41 7.76 8.69
C LEU A 39 1.61 8.00 10.20
N ARG A 40 0.54 7.88 11.00
CA ARG A 40 0.63 7.98 12.47
C ARG A 40 1.45 6.84 13.07
N ALA A 41 1.22 5.60 12.64
CA ALA A 41 2.03 4.47 13.08
C ALA A 41 3.51 4.64 12.73
N ALA A 42 3.81 5.17 11.54
CA ALA A 42 5.17 5.51 11.15
C ALA A 42 5.77 6.61 12.04
N ARG A 43 4.99 7.64 12.34
CA ARG A 43 5.43 8.76 13.17
C ARG A 43 5.72 8.36 14.62
N GLU A 44 5.01 7.36 15.14
CA GLU A 44 5.20 6.81 16.48
C GLU A 44 6.48 5.95 16.61
N GLN A 45 6.98 5.39 15.51
CA GLN A 45 8.08 4.41 15.52
C GLN A 45 9.36 4.88 14.82
N ALA A 46 9.34 6.00 14.10
CA ALA A 46 10.48 6.54 13.38
C ALA A 46 10.72 8.02 13.74
N ASP A 47 11.96 8.49 13.61
CA ASP A 47 12.36 9.90 13.76
C ASP A 47 11.91 10.76 12.58
N HIS A 48 11.81 10.16 11.39
CA HIS A 48 11.32 10.81 10.19
C HIS A 48 10.34 9.93 9.41
N VAL A 49 9.32 10.56 8.83
CA VAL A 49 8.31 9.90 8.00
C VAL A 49 8.43 10.36 6.56
N LEU A 50 8.69 9.40 5.68
CA LEU A 50 8.72 9.58 4.23
C LEU A 50 7.48 8.94 3.61
N VAL A 51 6.83 9.65 2.69
CA VAL A 51 5.66 9.14 1.96
C VAL A 51 5.98 9.06 0.49
N THR A 52 5.62 7.97 -0.18
CA THR A 52 5.65 7.92 -1.64
C THR A 52 4.23 8.00 -2.19
N ILE A 53 4.01 8.83 -3.20
CA ILE A 53 2.75 8.96 -3.93
C ILE A 53 3.02 8.65 -5.40
N PHE A 54 2.74 7.42 -5.81
CA PHE A 54 3.02 6.99 -7.18
C PHE A 54 1.99 5.94 -7.65
N VAL A 55 1.17 6.32 -8.63
CA VAL A 55 0.28 5.38 -9.33
C VAL A 55 1.14 4.54 -10.28
N ASN A 56 1.57 3.37 -9.82
CA ASN A 56 2.45 2.49 -10.57
C ASN A 56 1.71 1.82 -11.74
N PRO A 57 2.05 2.08 -13.03
CA PRO A 57 1.41 1.41 -14.16
C PRO A 57 1.66 -0.11 -14.22
N LEU A 58 2.72 -0.63 -13.59
CA LEU A 58 3.06 -2.05 -13.70
C LEU A 58 2.10 -2.98 -12.95
N GLN A 59 1.30 -2.43 -12.03
CA GLN A 59 0.33 -3.16 -11.23
C GLN A 59 -1.11 -2.92 -11.68
N PHE A 60 -1.29 -2.48 -12.93
CA PHE A 60 -2.59 -2.38 -13.58
C PHE A 60 -2.65 -3.27 -14.82
N GLY A 61 -3.69 -4.09 -14.91
CA GLY A 61 -4.03 -4.84 -16.12
C GLY A 61 -4.62 -3.95 -17.22
N PRO A 62 -4.70 -4.43 -18.48
CA PRO A 62 -5.17 -3.65 -19.63
C PRO A 62 -6.61 -3.14 -19.52
N ASN A 63 -7.46 -3.80 -18.72
CA ASN A 63 -8.86 -3.43 -18.49
C ASN A 63 -9.11 -2.90 -17.07
N GLU A 64 -8.06 -2.54 -16.34
CA GLU A 64 -8.17 -1.99 -14.98
C GLU A 64 -8.23 -0.47 -14.98
N ASP A 65 -8.34 0.12 -13.79
CA ASP A 65 -8.70 1.52 -13.59
C ASP A 65 -7.53 2.52 -13.66
N PHE A 66 -6.42 2.22 -14.36
CA PHE A 66 -5.22 3.07 -14.36
C PHE A 66 -5.49 4.53 -14.79
N ASP A 67 -6.21 4.69 -15.90
CA ASP A 67 -6.53 6.02 -16.46
C ASP A 67 -7.53 6.78 -15.59
N ARG A 68 -8.38 6.04 -14.87
CA ARG A 68 -9.43 6.58 -14.01
C ARG A 68 -9.01 6.70 -12.54
N TYR A 69 -7.83 6.20 -12.18
CA TYR A 69 -7.36 6.21 -10.80
C TYR A 69 -7.22 7.66 -10.31
N PRO A 70 -7.80 8.00 -9.14
CA PRO A 70 -7.82 9.37 -8.64
C PRO A 70 -6.39 9.87 -8.37
N ARG A 71 -6.08 11.08 -8.86
CA ARG A 71 -4.80 11.77 -8.64
C ARG A 71 -5.10 13.12 -8.00
N THR A 72 -4.89 13.22 -6.69
CA THR A 72 -5.32 14.37 -5.85
C THR A 72 -4.17 14.91 -5.02
N LEU A 73 -3.01 15.16 -5.66
CA LEU A 73 -1.75 15.46 -4.97
C LEU A 73 -1.87 16.60 -3.95
N ASP A 74 -2.54 17.71 -4.27
CA ASP A 74 -2.68 18.84 -3.35
C ASP A 74 -3.43 18.44 -2.06
N THR A 75 -4.50 17.65 -2.18
CA THR A 75 -5.24 17.15 -1.01
C THR A 75 -4.44 16.10 -0.25
N ASP A 76 -3.69 15.25 -0.96
CA ASP A 76 -2.82 14.24 -0.36
C ASP A 76 -1.71 14.89 0.47
N LEU A 77 -1.12 15.99 -0.01
CA LEU A 77 -0.12 16.77 0.72
C LEU A 77 -0.66 17.35 2.02
N GLU A 78 -1.92 17.77 2.05
CA GLU A 78 -2.57 18.28 3.26
C GLU A 78 -2.71 17.18 4.32
N VAL A 79 -3.06 15.96 3.90
CA VAL A 79 -3.09 14.78 4.78
C VAL A 79 -1.69 14.46 5.30
N CYS A 80 -0.68 14.45 4.43
CA CYS A 80 0.72 14.21 4.80
C CYS A 80 1.22 15.24 5.83
N ARG A 81 0.96 16.54 5.60
CA ARG A 81 1.34 17.61 6.53
C ARG A 81 0.69 17.44 7.90
N ARG A 82 -0.62 17.18 7.93
CA ARG A 82 -1.36 16.98 9.19
C ARG A 82 -0.88 15.74 9.95
N ALA A 83 -0.51 14.69 9.25
CA ALA A 83 -0.01 13.45 9.84
C ALA A 83 1.47 13.51 10.25
N GLY A 84 2.16 14.62 10.00
CA GLY A 84 3.56 14.81 10.39
C GLY A 84 4.57 14.17 9.45
N ALA A 85 4.27 14.05 8.16
CA ALA A 85 5.24 13.62 7.16
C ALA A 85 6.34 14.67 6.96
N ASP A 86 7.59 14.24 6.91
CA ASP A 86 8.76 15.09 6.69
C ASP A 86 9.02 15.28 5.18
N VAL A 87 8.93 14.20 4.41
CA VAL A 87 9.20 14.19 2.96
C VAL A 87 8.10 13.46 2.22
N VAL A 88 7.62 14.03 1.12
CA VAL A 88 6.73 13.38 0.14
C VAL A 88 7.48 13.26 -1.17
N PHE A 89 7.67 12.03 -1.64
CA PHE A 89 8.18 11.72 -2.96
C PHE A 89 7.03 11.40 -3.91
N ALA A 90 6.81 12.28 -4.90
CA ALA A 90 5.75 12.14 -5.89
C ALA A 90 6.31 12.17 -7.33
N PRO A 91 7.00 11.11 -7.76
CA PRO A 91 7.63 11.07 -9.08
C PRO A 91 6.61 10.92 -10.21
N SER A 92 6.98 11.41 -11.41
CA SER A 92 6.29 11.03 -12.64
C SER A 92 6.63 9.58 -13.04
N VAL A 93 5.84 9.02 -13.96
CA VAL A 93 6.16 7.72 -14.59
C VAL A 93 7.52 7.78 -15.30
N ALA A 94 7.85 8.89 -15.97
CA ALA A 94 9.13 9.06 -16.64
C ALA A 94 10.31 9.15 -15.66
N ASP A 95 10.12 9.77 -14.50
CA ASP A 95 11.16 9.80 -13.46
C ASP A 95 11.43 8.42 -12.87
N MET A 96 10.36 7.63 -12.73
CA MET A 96 10.46 6.28 -12.18
C MET A 96 10.95 5.24 -13.18
N TYR A 97 10.51 5.37 -14.42
CA TYR A 97 10.72 4.44 -15.52
C TYR A 97 11.20 5.20 -16.77
N PRO A 98 12.45 5.75 -16.74
CA PRO A 98 12.95 6.65 -17.80
C PRO A 98 13.02 5.98 -19.18
N ASP A 99 13.27 4.67 -19.22
CA ASP A 99 13.35 3.87 -20.44
C ASP A 99 12.04 3.11 -20.71
N GLY A 100 10.93 3.56 -20.12
CA GLY A 100 9.66 2.84 -20.12
C GLY A 100 9.66 1.62 -19.19
N GLN A 101 8.79 0.64 -19.47
CA GLN A 101 8.58 -0.49 -18.57
C GLN A 101 9.90 -1.23 -18.26
N PRO A 102 10.20 -1.52 -16.98
CA PRO A 102 11.40 -2.27 -16.60
C PRO A 102 11.46 -3.64 -17.27
N ARG A 103 12.63 -3.95 -17.84
CA ARG A 103 12.95 -5.26 -18.45
C ARG A 103 13.25 -6.33 -17.41
N VAL A 104 13.78 -5.91 -16.25
CA VAL A 104 14.00 -6.77 -15.09
C VAL A 104 12.87 -6.48 -14.09
N ARG A 105 12.22 -7.53 -13.61
CA ARG A 105 11.10 -7.48 -12.67
C ARG A 105 11.27 -8.59 -11.64
N LEU A 106 10.63 -8.41 -10.49
CA LEU A 106 10.54 -9.47 -9.51
C LEU A 106 9.48 -10.50 -9.89
N ASP A 107 9.80 -11.76 -9.61
CA ASP A 107 8.85 -12.86 -9.59
C ASP A 107 8.26 -12.97 -8.17
N PRO A 108 6.93 -12.86 -7.99
CA PRO A 108 6.30 -13.02 -6.68
C PRO A 108 6.26 -14.48 -6.20
N GLY A 109 6.72 -15.44 -7.02
CA GLY A 109 6.72 -16.86 -6.71
C GLY A 109 5.31 -17.46 -6.67
N PRO A 110 5.15 -18.69 -6.14
CA PRO A 110 3.89 -19.42 -6.17
C PRO A 110 2.72 -18.68 -5.53
N LEU A 111 2.95 -18.01 -4.39
CA LEU A 111 1.90 -17.23 -3.71
C LEU A 111 1.40 -16.04 -4.53
N GLY A 112 2.18 -15.58 -5.53
CA GLY A 112 1.79 -14.48 -6.41
C GLY A 112 0.79 -14.86 -7.49
N VAL A 113 0.52 -16.16 -7.70
CA VAL A 113 -0.46 -16.66 -8.68
C VAL A 113 -1.70 -17.29 -8.04
N GLU A 114 -1.80 -17.26 -6.71
CA GLU A 114 -2.96 -17.69 -5.92
C GLU A 114 -3.84 -16.49 -5.53
N LEU A 115 -5.06 -16.73 -5.06
CA LEU A 115 -5.97 -15.71 -4.49
C LEU A 115 -6.16 -14.47 -5.40
N GLU A 116 -5.72 -13.27 -4.98
CA GLU A 116 -5.79 -12.05 -5.80
C GLU A 116 -4.90 -12.18 -7.05
N GLY A 117 -3.77 -12.87 -6.94
CA GLY A 117 -2.86 -13.12 -8.06
C GLY A 117 -3.50 -13.94 -9.18
N ALA A 118 -4.36 -14.89 -8.81
CA ALA A 118 -5.17 -15.64 -9.78
C ALA A 118 -6.22 -14.75 -10.46
N SER A 119 -6.78 -13.80 -9.71
CA SER A 119 -7.81 -12.86 -10.19
C SER A 119 -7.23 -11.70 -11.00
N ARG A 120 -5.97 -11.34 -10.76
CA ARG A 120 -5.25 -10.21 -11.38
C ARG A 120 -3.87 -10.65 -11.86
N PRO A 121 -3.78 -11.46 -12.94
CA PRO A 121 -2.50 -11.96 -13.44
C PRO A 121 -1.50 -10.84 -13.71
N GLY A 122 -0.28 -10.97 -13.21
CA GLY A 122 0.76 -9.95 -13.35
C GLY A 122 0.78 -8.87 -12.26
N PHE A 123 -0.29 -8.74 -11.46
CA PHE A 123 -0.41 -7.67 -10.44
C PHE A 123 0.78 -7.64 -9.47
N PHE A 124 1.10 -8.78 -8.86
CA PHE A 124 2.17 -8.84 -7.85
C PHE A 124 3.58 -8.72 -8.43
N HIS A 125 3.80 -9.03 -9.71
CA HIS A 125 5.06 -8.68 -10.38
C HIS A 125 5.25 -7.15 -10.38
N GLY A 126 4.20 -6.41 -10.71
CA GLY A 126 4.20 -4.95 -10.70
C GLY A 126 4.40 -4.37 -9.31
N VAL A 127 3.67 -4.89 -8.31
CA VAL A 127 3.76 -4.46 -6.91
C VAL A 127 5.15 -4.69 -6.33
N LEU A 128 5.69 -5.92 -6.39
CA LEU A 128 6.99 -6.20 -5.80
C LEU A 128 8.12 -5.44 -6.49
N THR A 129 8.04 -5.30 -7.83
CA THR A 129 9.03 -4.52 -8.59
C THR A 129 9.08 -3.06 -8.14
N VAL A 130 7.92 -2.40 -7.97
CA VAL A 130 7.90 -1.00 -7.52
C VAL A 130 8.28 -0.87 -6.04
N VAL A 131 7.83 -1.79 -5.18
CA VAL A 131 8.15 -1.76 -3.74
C VAL A 131 9.65 -1.91 -3.52
N LEU A 132 10.31 -2.91 -4.14
CA LEU A 132 11.76 -3.06 -4.02
C LEU A 132 12.49 -1.81 -4.53
N LYS A 133 12.07 -1.26 -5.68
CA LYS A 133 12.67 -0.05 -6.24
C LYS A 133 12.53 1.15 -5.31
N LEU A 134 11.37 1.33 -4.68
CA LEU A 134 11.15 2.40 -3.72
C LEU A 134 11.95 2.18 -2.44
N LEU A 135 12.04 0.95 -1.91
CA LEU A 135 12.88 0.64 -0.74
C LEU A 135 14.36 1.01 -0.99
N GLN A 136 14.87 0.73 -2.19
CA GLN A 136 16.24 1.09 -2.57
C GLN A 136 16.46 2.61 -2.69
N LEU A 137 15.44 3.35 -3.10
CA LEU A 137 15.52 4.80 -3.25
C LEU A 137 15.36 5.53 -1.91
N THR A 138 14.40 5.10 -1.09
CA THR A 138 14.05 5.76 0.17
C THR A 138 14.96 5.32 1.31
N ARG A 139 15.57 4.13 1.22
CA ARG A 139 16.47 3.54 2.24
C ARG A 139 15.91 3.72 3.67
N PRO A 140 14.72 3.17 3.94
CA PRO A 140 14.07 3.29 5.23
C PRO A 140 14.59 2.22 6.20
N ASP A 141 14.38 2.44 7.48
CA ASP A 141 14.56 1.43 8.53
C ASP A 141 13.26 0.62 8.71
N LEU A 142 12.11 1.29 8.54
CA LEU A 142 10.77 0.72 8.70
C LEU A 142 9.92 1.01 7.46
N THR A 143 9.11 0.04 7.03
CA THR A 143 8.11 0.24 5.97
C THR A 143 6.74 -0.24 6.42
N PHE A 144 5.71 0.58 6.19
CA PHE A 144 4.38 0.37 6.75
C PHE A 144 3.37 0.01 5.66
N PHE A 145 2.63 -1.07 5.88
CA PHE A 145 1.60 -1.56 4.97
C PHE A 145 0.31 -1.89 5.74
N GLY A 146 -0.83 -1.59 5.15
CA GLY A 146 -2.12 -1.96 5.72
C GLY A 146 -2.39 -3.45 5.59
N GLU A 147 -2.90 -4.07 6.65
CA GLU A 147 -3.30 -5.49 6.67
C GLU A 147 -4.51 -5.78 5.76
N LYS A 148 -5.21 -4.73 5.30
CA LYS A 148 -6.31 -4.84 4.33
C LYS A 148 -5.86 -5.60 3.09
N ASP A 149 -4.66 -5.32 2.60
CA ASP A 149 -4.08 -5.95 1.42
C ASP A 149 -3.15 -7.09 1.89
N TYR A 150 -3.74 -8.09 2.55
CA TYR A 150 -3.03 -9.17 3.26
C TYR A 150 -2.03 -9.93 2.39
N GLN A 151 -2.42 -10.28 1.16
CA GLN A 151 -1.54 -11.00 0.25
C GLN A 151 -0.36 -10.14 -0.19
N GLN A 152 -0.58 -8.84 -0.45
CA GLN A 152 0.50 -7.88 -0.71
C GLN A 152 1.48 -7.83 0.46
N LEU A 153 0.99 -7.64 1.69
CA LEU A 153 1.84 -7.60 2.89
C LEU A 153 2.65 -8.90 3.05
N THR A 154 2.02 -10.05 2.83
CA THR A 154 2.66 -11.37 2.91
C THR A 154 3.79 -11.50 1.87
N LEU A 155 3.54 -11.11 0.63
CA LEU A 155 4.52 -11.15 -0.45
C LEU A 155 5.66 -10.15 -0.23
N VAL A 156 5.38 -8.95 0.27
CA VAL A 156 6.42 -7.95 0.61
C VAL A 156 7.31 -8.46 1.74
N ARG A 157 6.73 -9.03 2.80
CA ARG A 157 7.51 -9.67 3.89
C ARG A 157 8.40 -10.78 3.36
N ARG A 158 7.87 -11.63 2.47
CA ARG A 158 8.64 -12.71 1.83
C ARG A 158 9.78 -12.15 0.98
N MET A 159 9.50 -11.16 0.13
CA MET A 159 10.51 -10.50 -0.70
C MET A 159 11.63 -9.88 0.13
N VAL A 160 11.30 -9.15 1.20
CA VAL A 160 12.29 -8.54 2.10
C VAL A 160 13.18 -9.60 2.73
N ARG A 161 12.59 -10.70 3.20
CA ARG A 161 13.33 -11.82 3.78
C ARG A 161 14.22 -12.55 2.77
N ASP A 162 13.71 -12.84 1.58
CA ASP A 162 14.42 -13.67 0.59
C ASP A 162 15.55 -12.92 -0.10
N LEU A 163 15.47 -11.59 -0.17
CA LEU A 163 16.45 -10.73 -0.84
C LEU A 163 17.33 -9.95 0.15
N ASP A 164 17.30 -10.32 1.44
CA ASP A 164 18.06 -9.68 2.52
C ASP A 164 17.94 -8.14 2.51
N VAL A 165 16.73 -7.63 2.25
CA VAL A 165 16.49 -6.18 2.23
C VAL A 165 16.51 -5.68 3.67
N PRO A 166 17.38 -4.72 4.03
CA PRO A 166 17.56 -4.30 5.42
C PRO A 166 16.48 -3.32 5.87
N VAL A 167 15.24 -3.80 5.96
CA VAL A 167 14.06 -3.03 6.38
C VAL A 167 13.13 -3.90 7.21
N GLU A 168 12.55 -3.33 8.27
CA GLU A 168 11.47 -3.98 9.01
C GLU A 168 10.11 -3.67 8.36
N VAL A 169 9.29 -4.71 8.14
CA VAL A 169 7.96 -4.58 7.51
C VAL A 169 6.86 -4.61 8.56
N VAL A 170 6.31 -3.43 8.88
CA VAL A 170 5.26 -3.24 9.87
C VAL A 170 3.88 -3.35 9.22
N GLY A 171 3.07 -4.28 9.74
CA GLY A 171 1.66 -4.41 9.38
C GLY A 171 0.80 -3.51 10.26
N VAL A 172 -0.14 -2.78 9.66
CA VAL A 172 -1.06 -1.89 10.39
C VAL A 172 -2.49 -2.39 10.20
N PRO A 173 -3.28 -2.56 11.28
CA PRO A 173 -4.63 -3.07 11.22
C PRO A 173 -5.53 -2.35 10.23
N THR A 174 -6.43 -3.11 9.60
CA THR A 174 -7.41 -2.55 8.65
C THR A 174 -8.33 -1.55 9.34
N VAL A 175 -8.28 -0.30 8.88
CA VAL A 175 -9.21 0.75 9.34
C VAL A 175 -10.54 0.61 8.62
N ARG A 176 -11.63 0.76 9.38
CA ARG A 176 -13.00 0.60 8.91
C ARG A 176 -13.82 1.85 9.18
N GLU A 177 -14.83 2.07 8.36
CA GLU A 177 -15.92 2.99 8.63
C GLU A 177 -16.72 2.53 9.87
N PRO A 178 -17.50 3.41 10.53
CA PRO A 178 -18.26 3.05 11.72
C PRO A 178 -19.21 1.85 11.53
N ASP A 179 -19.72 1.65 10.30
CA ASP A 179 -20.59 0.53 9.93
C ASP A 179 -19.82 -0.76 9.58
N GLY A 180 -18.49 -0.71 9.57
CA GLY A 180 -17.60 -1.87 9.40
C GLY A 180 -17.01 -2.04 8.01
N LEU A 181 -17.39 -1.22 7.02
CA LEU A 181 -16.75 -1.29 5.69
C LEU A 181 -15.27 -0.93 5.79
N ALA A 182 -14.40 -1.71 5.16
CA ALA A 182 -12.98 -1.37 5.09
C ALA A 182 -12.79 -0.09 4.25
N LEU A 183 -11.99 0.85 4.75
CA LEU A 183 -11.70 2.07 4.00
C LEU A 183 -10.84 1.77 2.79
N SER A 184 -11.21 2.34 1.65
CA SER A 184 -10.51 2.18 0.39
C SER A 184 -10.75 3.40 -0.50
N SER A 185 -9.73 3.84 -1.22
CA SER A 185 -9.86 4.88 -2.26
C SER A 185 -10.91 4.53 -3.31
N ARG A 186 -11.12 3.22 -3.56
CA ARG A 186 -12.10 2.66 -4.50
C ARG A 186 -13.55 2.65 -4.00
N ASN A 187 -13.81 2.92 -2.73
CA ASN A 187 -15.20 3.05 -2.23
C ASN A 187 -15.95 4.20 -2.94
N ARG A 188 -15.22 5.19 -3.48
CA ARG A 188 -15.80 6.29 -4.28
C ARG A 188 -16.49 5.86 -5.57
N TYR A 189 -16.24 4.64 -6.05
CA TYR A 189 -16.87 4.12 -7.25
C TYR A 189 -18.26 3.52 -6.97
N LEU A 190 -18.58 3.26 -5.70
CA LEU A 190 -19.84 2.67 -5.31
C LEU A 190 -20.95 3.72 -5.36
N SER A 191 -22.06 3.38 -6.01
CA SER A 191 -23.35 4.04 -5.78
C SER A 191 -23.85 3.78 -4.36
N GLU A 192 -24.89 4.50 -3.93
CA GLU A 192 -25.48 4.33 -2.59
C GLU A 192 -25.96 2.90 -2.34
N SER A 193 -26.57 2.25 -3.35
CA SER A 193 -27.05 0.87 -3.25
C SER A 193 -25.90 -0.14 -3.20
N GLU A 194 -24.87 0.04 -4.01
CA GLU A 194 -23.67 -0.79 -3.97
C GLU A 194 -22.91 -0.63 -2.65
N ARG A 195 -22.87 0.59 -2.09
CA ARG A 195 -22.26 0.88 -0.79
C ARG A 195 -22.99 0.20 0.36
N ALA A 196 -24.32 0.15 0.33
CA ALA A 196 -25.09 -0.62 1.29
C ALA A 196 -24.83 -2.13 1.14
N ALA A 197 -24.80 -2.64 -0.10
CA ALA A 197 -24.53 -4.05 -0.37
C ALA A 197 -23.11 -4.47 0.05
N ALA A 198 -22.11 -3.59 -0.09
CA ALA A 198 -20.71 -3.87 0.26
C ALA A 198 -20.49 -4.24 1.74
N LEU A 199 -21.42 -3.87 2.64
CA LEU A 199 -21.35 -4.25 4.06
C LEU A 199 -21.43 -5.75 4.28
N SER A 200 -22.07 -6.49 3.36
CA SER A 200 -22.14 -7.95 3.38
C SER A 200 -20.76 -8.61 3.43
N LEU A 201 -19.74 -8.01 2.79
CA LEU A 201 -18.36 -8.53 2.82
C LEU A 201 -17.80 -8.55 4.24
N SER A 202 -17.92 -7.42 4.95
CA SER A 202 -17.42 -7.32 6.33
C SER A 202 -18.22 -8.17 7.31
N ALA A 203 -19.53 -8.33 7.06
CA ALA A 203 -20.39 -9.18 7.86
C ALA A 203 -20.03 -10.66 7.68
N ALA A 204 -19.86 -11.14 6.44
CA ALA A 204 -19.46 -12.51 6.14
C ALA A 204 -18.10 -12.87 6.75
N LEU A 205 -17.10 -11.98 6.64
CA LEU A 205 -15.79 -12.21 7.28
C LEU A 205 -15.89 -12.32 8.80
N ARG A 206 -16.75 -11.53 9.45
CA ARG A 206 -16.99 -11.63 10.91
C ARG A 206 -17.75 -12.90 11.28
N ALA A 207 -18.69 -13.34 10.45
CA ALA A 207 -19.43 -14.58 10.66
C ALA A 207 -18.50 -15.79 10.58
N GLY A 208 -17.68 -15.85 9.52
CA GLY A 208 -16.65 -16.88 9.38
C GLY A 208 -15.63 -16.87 10.52
N ALA A 209 -15.16 -15.70 10.96
CA ALA A 209 -14.25 -15.59 12.09
C ALA A 209 -14.87 -16.13 13.40
N ARG A 210 -16.13 -15.76 13.70
CA ARG A 210 -16.86 -16.30 14.87
C ARG A 210 -17.03 -17.80 14.79
N ALA A 211 -17.39 -18.33 13.62
CA ALA A 211 -17.52 -19.77 13.43
C ALA A 211 -16.20 -20.51 13.70
N ALA A 212 -15.06 -19.93 13.27
CA ALA A 212 -13.75 -20.48 13.54
C ALA A 212 -13.38 -20.40 15.04
N ASP A 213 -13.65 -19.26 15.69
CA ASP A 213 -13.41 -19.05 17.12
C ASP A 213 -14.24 -20.01 17.99
N ASP A 214 -15.45 -20.36 17.53
CA ASP A 214 -16.33 -21.36 18.14
C ASP A 214 -15.85 -22.82 17.90
N GLY A 215 -14.73 -23.01 17.22
CA GLY A 215 -14.13 -24.33 16.93
C GLY A 215 -14.83 -25.11 15.82
N ARG A 216 -15.62 -24.44 14.96
CA ARG A 216 -16.26 -25.10 13.81
C ARG A 216 -15.25 -25.42 12.72
N ASP A 217 -15.57 -26.43 11.90
CA ASP A 217 -14.72 -26.84 10.79
C ASP A 217 -14.71 -25.82 9.63
N ALA A 218 -13.79 -26.02 8.68
CA ALA A 218 -13.63 -25.14 7.53
C ALA A 218 -14.90 -25.02 6.66
N GLY A 219 -15.71 -26.08 6.54
CA GLY A 219 -16.94 -26.04 5.76
C GLY A 219 -18.01 -25.17 6.43
N ALA A 220 -18.11 -25.25 7.75
CA ALA A 220 -18.98 -24.41 8.55
C ALA A 220 -18.53 -22.94 8.57
N VAL A 221 -17.22 -22.67 8.53
CA VAL A 221 -16.67 -21.30 8.40
C VAL A 221 -17.02 -20.70 7.04
N LEU A 222 -16.94 -21.48 5.96
CA LEU A 222 -17.24 -21.01 4.61
C LEU A 222 -18.72 -20.71 4.35
N THR A 223 -19.61 -21.32 5.15
CA THR A 223 -21.08 -21.20 4.97
C THR A 223 -21.77 -20.26 5.96
N ALA A 224 -21.02 -19.69 6.91
CA ALA A 224 -21.51 -18.74 7.92
C ALA A 224 -21.76 -17.33 7.37
#